data_AF-A0A535Z206-F1
#
_entry.id   AF-A0A535Z206-F1
#
_cell.length_a   1.000
_cell.length_b   1.000
_cell.length_c   1.000
_cell.angle_alpha   90.00
_cell.angle_beta   90.00
_cell.angle_gamma   90.00
#
_symmetry.space_group_name_H-M   'P 1'
#
loop_
_entity.id
_entity.type
_entity.pdbx_description
1 polymer ?
#
loop_
_entity_poly.entity_id
_entity_poly.type
_entity_poly.pdbx_seq_one_letter_code
_entity_poly.pdbx_strand_id
1 'polypeptide(L)'
;MRFRVLACDYDRTIALNAVVPDANRRALREVAATGRRLVLVTGRTMTELLDVFDELRLFDRIVLENGAVVHDPARGADRLLAPPVSAALVAELERLRMQPLAVGRAICATAAQNERQLMAVLGDLRLDLKLSYNRDSVMVLPAGISKATGFNAALGELGSSRRTSR
;
A
#
# COMPACT_ATOMS: atom_id res chain seq x y z
N MET A 1 6.70 28.98 -1.49
CA MET A 1 6.35 27.79 -0.67
C MET A 1 7.40 26.68 -0.86
N ARG A 2 7.91 26.06 0.22
CA ARG A 2 9.04 25.10 0.17
C ARG A 2 8.65 23.64 -0.14
N PHE A 3 7.39 23.24 0.13
CA PHE A 3 6.89 21.88 -0.08
C PHE A 3 5.55 21.90 -0.84
N ARG A 4 5.44 21.09 -1.92
CA ARG A 4 4.27 21.02 -2.82
C ARG A 4 3.41 19.76 -2.65
N VAL A 5 3.94 18.74 -1.97
CA VAL A 5 3.29 17.44 -1.77
C VAL A 5 3.42 17.06 -0.29
N LEU A 6 2.32 16.63 0.33
CA LEU A 6 2.30 15.95 1.61
C LEU A 6 2.02 14.47 1.34
N ALA A 7 2.97 13.61 1.74
CA ALA A 7 2.75 12.16 1.76
C ALA A 7 2.56 11.70 3.20
N CYS A 8 1.58 10.85 3.45
CA CYS A 8 1.31 10.30 4.78
C CYS A 8 1.00 8.80 4.70
N ASP A 9 1.36 8.08 5.76
CA ASP A 9 0.93 6.69 5.96
C ASP A 9 -0.50 6.66 6.51
N TYR A 10 -1.17 5.51 6.39
CA TYR A 10 -2.52 5.33 6.94
C TYR A 10 -2.46 5.00 8.44
N ASP A 11 -2.04 3.77 8.74
CA ASP A 11 -2.08 3.18 10.07
C ASP A 11 -1.11 3.88 11.03
N ARG A 12 -1.62 4.25 12.21
CA ARG A 12 -0.86 4.95 13.27
C ARG A 12 -0.24 6.28 12.83
N THR A 13 -0.74 6.85 11.73
CA THR A 13 -0.33 8.17 11.23
C THR A 13 -1.54 9.07 11.10
N ILE A 14 -2.45 8.79 10.15
CA ILE A 14 -3.73 9.52 10.05
C ILE A 14 -4.88 8.76 10.74
N ALA A 15 -4.73 7.46 10.96
CA ALA A 15 -5.73 6.61 11.59
C ALA A 15 -5.25 6.01 12.93
N LEU A 16 -6.17 5.92 13.89
CA LEU A 16 -6.02 5.16 15.13
C LEU A 16 -7.07 4.04 15.14
N ASN A 17 -6.66 2.79 15.38
CA ASN A 17 -7.54 1.62 15.30
C ASN A 17 -8.33 1.56 13.98
N ALA A 18 -7.64 1.83 12.87
CA ALA A 18 -8.19 1.93 11.51
C ALA A 18 -9.23 3.04 11.27
N VAL A 19 -9.49 3.91 12.25
CA VAL A 19 -10.41 5.05 12.08
C VAL A 19 -9.62 6.34 11.94
N VAL A 20 -9.93 7.13 10.90
CA VAL A 20 -9.39 8.49 10.74
C VAL A 20 -10.28 9.48 11.49
N PRO A 21 -9.80 10.11 12.59
CA PRO A 21 -10.58 11.09 13.34
C PRO A 21 -10.92 12.32 12.51
N ASP A 22 -12.04 12.98 12.79
CA ASP A 22 -12.49 14.17 12.07
C ASP A 22 -11.46 15.31 12.06
N ALA A 23 -10.71 15.46 13.16
CA ALA A 23 -9.63 16.44 13.24
C ALA A 23 -8.56 16.20 12.15
N ASN A 24 -8.19 14.93 11.91
CA ASN A 24 -7.21 14.56 10.90
C ASN A 24 -7.77 14.78 9.48
N ARG A 25 -9.05 14.43 9.26
CA ARG A 25 -9.74 14.70 7.98
C ARG A 25 -9.74 16.20 7.69
N ARG A 26 -10.05 17.03 8.69
CA ARG A 26 -10.08 18.50 8.56
C ARG A 26 -8.69 19.06 8.25
N ALA A 27 -7.66 18.62 8.98
CA ALA A 27 -6.28 19.03 8.74
C ALA A 27 -5.79 18.67 7.32
N LEU A 28 -6.14 17.48 6.82
CA LEU A 28 -5.82 17.10 5.44
C LEU A 28 -6.50 18.03 4.41
N ARG A 29 -7.79 18.34 4.60
CA ARG A 29 -8.51 19.28 3.72
C ARG A 29 -7.91 20.69 3.76
N GLU A 30 -7.50 21.17 4.94
CA GLU A 30 -6.79 22.45 5.08
C GLU A 30 -5.47 22.46 4.32
N VAL A 31 -4.69 21.37 4.39
CA VAL A 31 -3.48 21.22 3.58
C VAL A 31 -3.81 21.23 2.08
N ALA A 32 -4.83 20.50 1.64
CA ALA A 32 -5.25 20.49 0.24
C ALA A 32 -5.67 21.90 -0.24
N ALA A 33 -6.41 22.65 0.58
CA ALA A 33 -6.88 24.00 0.28
C ALA A 33 -5.74 25.01 0.05
N THR A 34 -4.53 24.72 0.54
CA THR A 34 -3.34 25.55 0.25
C THR A 34 -2.75 25.32 -1.15
N GLY A 35 -3.36 24.47 -1.98
CA GLY A 35 -2.86 24.08 -3.30
C GLY A 35 -1.77 23.00 -3.26
N ARG A 36 -1.56 22.36 -2.11
CA ARG A 36 -0.64 21.22 -1.97
C ARG A 36 -1.36 19.94 -2.36
N ARG A 37 -0.60 19.02 -2.96
CA ARG A 37 -1.11 17.69 -3.29
C ARG A 37 -0.93 16.72 -2.14
N LEU A 38 -1.89 15.83 -1.97
CA LEU A 38 -1.91 14.81 -0.96
C LEU A 38 -1.64 13.44 -1.58
N VAL A 39 -0.73 12.68 -0.98
CA VAL A 39 -0.47 11.29 -1.36
C VAL A 39 -0.61 10.39 -0.14
N LEU A 40 -1.54 9.43 -0.20
CA LEU A 40 -1.62 8.38 0.81
C LEU A 40 -0.64 7.26 0.45
N VAL A 41 0.15 6.76 1.40
CA VAL A 41 1.13 5.69 1.18
C VAL A 41 0.94 4.59 2.21
N THR A 42 0.22 3.54 1.85
CA THR A 42 -0.22 2.50 2.79
C THR A 42 0.30 1.11 2.42
N GLY A 43 0.36 0.23 3.43
CA GLY A 43 0.58 -1.20 3.22
C GLY A 43 -0.69 -1.96 2.82
N ARG A 44 -1.86 -1.35 3.01
CA ARG A 44 -3.17 -1.93 2.73
C ARG A 44 -3.38 -2.17 1.23
N THR A 45 -4.11 -3.23 0.93
CA THR A 45 -4.78 -3.43 -0.37
C THR A 45 -5.91 -2.40 -0.55
N MET A 46 -6.45 -2.29 -1.77
CA MET A 46 -7.62 -1.44 -2.01
C MET A 46 -8.82 -1.88 -1.17
N THR A 47 -9.09 -3.19 -1.11
CA THR A 47 -10.21 -3.76 -0.35
C THR A 47 -10.11 -3.39 1.14
N GLU A 48 -8.96 -3.66 1.76
CA GLU A 48 -8.72 -3.32 3.17
C GLU A 48 -8.77 -1.83 3.48
N LEU A 49 -8.49 -0.97 2.49
CA LEU A 49 -8.60 0.47 2.64
C LEU A 49 -10.06 0.91 2.56
N LEU A 50 -10.83 0.39 1.61
CA LEU A 50 -12.25 0.72 1.44
C LEU A 50 -13.10 0.27 2.64
N ASP A 51 -12.71 -0.81 3.33
CA ASP A 51 -13.37 -1.26 4.55
C ASP A 51 -13.30 -0.23 5.70
N VAL A 52 -12.34 0.68 5.66
CA VAL A 52 -12.03 1.59 6.78
C VAL A 52 -11.95 3.06 6.40
N PHE A 53 -11.93 3.38 5.10
CA PHE A 53 -11.76 4.73 4.59
C PHE A 53 -12.47 4.93 3.25
N ASP A 54 -13.40 5.87 3.26
CA ASP A 54 -14.33 6.19 2.18
C ASP A 54 -13.93 7.42 1.35
N GLU A 55 -13.13 8.33 1.91
CA GLU A 55 -12.74 9.60 1.28
C GLU A 55 -11.50 9.50 0.39
N LEU A 56 -11.41 8.49 -0.49
CA LEU A 56 -10.25 8.29 -1.36
C LEU A 56 -9.91 9.53 -2.21
N ARG A 57 -10.93 10.26 -2.66
CA ARG A 57 -10.78 11.48 -3.48
C ARG A 57 -10.18 12.67 -2.75
N LEU A 58 -9.95 12.56 -1.43
CA LEU A 58 -9.14 13.53 -0.68
C LEU A 58 -7.68 13.53 -1.13
N PHE A 59 -7.20 12.40 -1.67
CA PHE A 59 -5.82 12.23 -2.12
C PHE A 59 -5.72 12.38 -3.64
N ASP A 60 -4.63 12.99 -4.12
CA ASP A 60 -4.32 13.05 -5.54
C ASP A 60 -3.81 11.70 -6.05
N ARG A 61 -3.09 10.96 -5.21
CA ARG A 61 -2.62 9.59 -5.47
C ARG A 61 -2.66 8.75 -4.21
N ILE A 62 -2.94 7.47 -4.39
CA ILE A 62 -2.89 6.49 -3.31
C ILE A 62 -1.90 5.41 -3.71
N VAL A 63 -0.84 5.26 -2.92
CA VAL A 63 0.14 4.21 -3.05
C VAL A 63 -0.30 3.07 -2.14
N LEU A 64 -0.76 1.98 -2.73
CA LEU A 64 -1.27 0.80 -2.03
C LEU A 64 -0.21 -0.30 -2.00
N GLU A 65 -0.49 -1.36 -1.23
CA GLU A 65 0.27 -2.61 -1.26
C GLU A 65 1.78 -2.40 -1.03
N ASN A 66 2.12 -1.55 -0.05
CA ASN A 66 3.49 -1.13 0.27
C ASN A 66 4.27 -0.59 -0.94
N GLY A 67 3.59 0.03 -1.90
CA GLY A 67 4.23 0.63 -3.07
C GLY A 67 4.12 -0.17 -4.36
N ALA A 68 3.42 -1.31 -4.36
CA ALA A 68 3.28 -2.11 -5.58
C ALA A 68 2.23 -1.53 -6.55
N VAL A 69 1.29 -0.72 -6.04
CA VAL A 69 0.18 -0.15 -6.82
C VAL A 69 0.08 1.35 -6.58
N VAL A 70 -0.11 2.12 -7.65
CA VAL A 70 -0.50 3.53 -7.59
C VAL A 70 -1.92 3.65 -8.12
N HIS A 71 -2.83 4.15 -7.30
CA HIS A 71 -4.22 4.41 -7.64
C HIS A 71 -4.46 5.91 -7.85
N ASP A 72 -5.15 6.24 -8.93
CA ASP A 72 -5.69 7.56 -9.24
C ASP A 72 -7.18 7.58 -8.87
N PRO A 73 -7.56 8.15 -7.71
CA PRO A 73 -8.96 8.17 -7.28
C PRO A 73 -9.85 9.10 -8.11
N ALA A 74 -9.25 10.04 -8.86
CA ALA A 74 -10.02 10.89 -9.77
C ALA A 74 -10.54 10.06 -10.96
N ARG A 75 -9.67 9.21 -11.51
CA ARG A 75 -9.95 8.34 -12.67
C ARG A 75 -10.47 6.94 -12.31
N GLY A 76 -10.31 6.52 -11.06
CA GLY A 76 -10.58 5.14 -10.65
C GLY A 76 -9.64 4.12 -11.31
N ALA A 77 -8.40 4.54 -11.59
CA ALA A 77 -7.45 3.74 -12.37
C ALA A 77 -6.24 3.34 -11.53
N ASP A 78 -5.83 2.09 -11.67
CA ASP A 78 -4.65 1.56 -11.00
C ASP A 78 -3.51 1.35 -11.98
N ARG A 79 -2.30 1.64 -11.52
CA ARG A 79 -1.05 1.28 -12.16
C ARG A 79 -0.26 0.32 -11.28
N LEU A 80 0.04 -0.85 -11.82
CA LEU A 80 0.97 -1.80 -11.21
C LEU A 80 2.41 -1.34 -11.45
N LEU A 81 3.23 -1.39 -10.40
CA LEU A 81 4.66 -1.11 -10.45
C LEU A 81 5.50 -2.38 -10.35
N ALA A 82 4.86 -3.53 -10.20
CA ALA A 82 5.45 -4.85 -10.18
C ALA A 82 4.54 -5.86 -10.89
N PRO A 83 5.07 -7.05 -11.24
CA PRO A 83 4.23 -8.15 -11.70
C PRO A 83 3.09 -8.45 -10.72
N PRO A 84 1.93 -8.88 -11.20
CA PRO A 84 0.85 -9.30 -10.33
C PRO A 84 1.27 -10.50 -9.48
N VAL A 85 0.53 -10.73 -8.40
CA VAL A 85 0.76 -11.88 -7.53
C VAL A 85 0.66 -13.18 -8.34
N SER A 86 1.56 -14.12 -8.06
CA SER A 86 1.60 -15.41 -8.76
C SER A 86 0.29 -16.18 -8.56
N ALA A 87 -0.39 -16.51 -9.65
CA ALA A 87 -1.62 -17.31 -9.59
C ALA A 87 -1.37 -18.69 -8.96
N ALA A 88 -0.21 -19.29 -9.19
CA ALA A 88 0.19 -20.55 -8.57
C ALA A 88 0.38 -20.40 -7.06
N LEU A 89 0.94 -19.26 -6.60
CA LEU A 89 1.05 -18.96 -5.17
C LEU A 89 -0.34 -18.84 -4.55
N VAL A 90 -1.23 -18.04 -5.13
CA VAL A 90 -2.59 -17.85 -4.62
C VAL A 90 -3.33 -19.19 -4.54
N ALA A 91 -3.31 -19.98 -5.61
CA ALA A 91 -3.97 -21.28 -5.65
C ALA A 91 -3.45 -22.23 -4.55
N GLU A 92 -2.14 -22.23 -4.28
CA GLU A 92 -1.55 -23.09 -3.26
C GLU A 92 -1.91 -22.62 -1.83
N LEU A 93 -1.90 -21.31 -1.58
CA LEU A 93 -2.33 -20.76 -0.29
C LEU A 93 -3.82 -21.04 0.00
N GLU A 94 -4.67 -20.96 -1.04
CA GLU A 94 -6.08 -21.31 -0.96
C GLU A 94 -6.29 -22.81 -0.73
N ARG A 95 -5.53 -23.67 -1.45
CA ARG A 95 -5.56 -25.13 -1.26
C ARG A 95 -5.20 -25.52 0.17
N LEU A 96 -4.23 -24.83 0.77
CA LEU A 96 -3.81 -25.01 2.15
C LEU A 96 -4.78 -24.39 3.17
N ARG A 97 -5.84 -23.70 2.71
CA ARG A 97 -6.81 -22.97 3.54
C ARG A 97 -6.13 -22.00 4.51
N MET A 98 -5.06 -21.35 4.05
CA MET A 98 -4.35 -20.37 4.88
C MET A 98 -5.30 -19.22 5.23
N GLN A 99 -5.49 -18.97 6.53
CA GLN A 99 -6.35 -17.91 7.04
C GLN A 99 -5.69 -17.21 8.24
N PRO A 100 -5.86 -15.89 8.40
CA PRO A 100 -6.42 -14.98 7.40
C PRO A 100 -5.51 -14.88 6.17
N LEU A 101 -6.10 -14.67 4.99
CA LEU A 101 -5.37 -14.43 3.74
C LEU A 101 -6.01 -13.25 3.00
N ALA A 102 -5.26 -12.18 2.81
CA ALA A 102 -5.61 -11.08 1.94
C ALA A 102 -4.76 -11.16 0.67
N VAL A 103 -5.41 -11.16 -0.49
CA VAL A 103 -4.76 -11.19 -1.80
C VAL A 103 -4.98 -9.83 -2.45
N GLY A 104 -3.89 -9.08 -2.60
CA GLY A 104 -3.85 -7.85 -3.38
C GLY A 104 -3.57 -8.14 -4.84
N ARG A 105 -3.29 -7.08 -5.61
CA ARG A 105 -2.92 -7.20 -7.02
C ARG A 105 -1.51 -7.72 -7.21
N ALA A 106 -0.58 -7.31 -6.36
CA ALA A 106 0.83 -7.66 -6.42
C ALA A 106 1.36 -8.27 -5.10
N ILE A 107 0.56 -8.27 -4.04
CA ILE A 107 0.94 -8.81 -2.73
C ILE A 107 -0.02 -9.89 -2.23
N CYS A 108 0.47 -10.75 -1.35
CA CYS A 108 -0.36 -11.53 -0.43
C CYS A 108 0.00 -11.15 1.00
N ALA A 109 -0.99 -11.07 1.89
CA ALA A 109 -0.79 -10.85 3.31
C ALA A 109 -1.50 -11.94 4.12
N THR A 110 -0.84 -12.40 5.17
CA THR A 110 -1.40 -13.38 6.11
C THR A 110 -0.93 -13.06 7.53
N ALA A 111 -1.48 -13.73 8.54
CA ALA A 111 -1.05 -13.53 9.93
C ALA A 111 0.40 -14.02 10.12
N ALA A 112 1.15 -13.36 11.01
CA ALA A 112 2.56 -13.67 11.24
C ALA A 112 2.80 -15.14 11.66
N GLN A 113 1.80 -15.79 12.27
CA GLN A 113 1.88 -17.21 12.66
C GLN A 113 1.97 -18.16 11.45
N ASN A 114 1.48 -17.73 10.28
CA ASN A 114 1.52 -18.50 9.04
C ASN A 114 2.86 -18.35 8.28
N GLU A 115 3.80 -17.56 8.78
CA GLU A 115 5.08 -17.26 8.11
C GLU A 115 5.84 -18.53 7.68
N ARG A 116 5.95 -19.54 8.55
CA ARG A 116 6.69 -20.76 8.22
C ARG A 116 6.04 -21.51 7.06
N GLN A 117 4.71 -21.60 7.05
CA GLN A 117 3.97 -22.27 5.99
C GLN A 117 4.05 -21.48 4.68
N LEU A 118 3.95 -20.14 4.76
CA LEU A 118 4.13 -19.25 3.62
C LEU A 118 5.52 -19.41 2.99
N MET A 119 6.57 -19.43 3.82
CA MET A 119 7.95 -19.64 3.37
C MET A 119 8.15 -21.00 2.70
N ALA A 120 7.53 -22.07 3.22
CA ALA A 120 7.57 -23.39 2.60
C ALA A 120 6.96 -23.37 1.19
N VAL A 121 5.77 -22.76 1.03
CA VAL A 121 5.10 -22.61 -0.27
C VAL A 121 5.95 -21.80 -1.26
N LEU A 122 6.55 -20.69 -0.81
CA LEU A 122 7.45 -19.90 -1.65
C LEU A 122 8.66 -20.71 -2.12
N GLY A 123 9.23 -21.54 -1.24
CA GLY A 123 10.31 -22.46 -1.55
C GLY A 123 9.93 -23.53 -2.58
N ASP A 124 8.78 -24.19 -2.39
CA ASP A 124 8.27 -25.23 -3.29
C ASP A 124 7.99 -24.69 -4.69
N LEU A 125 7.45 -23.46 -4.77
CA LEU A 125 7.19 -22.76 -6.03
C LEU A 125 8.42 -22.06 -6.62
N ARG A 126 9.57 -22.09 -5.92
CA ARG A 126 10.83 -21.42 -6.30
C ARG A 126 10.64 -19.93 -6.59
N LEU A 127 9.80 -19.26 -5.81
CA LEU A 127 9.52 -17.84 -5.94
C LEU A 127 10.49 -17.04 -5.08
N ASP A 128 11.30 -16.19 -5.72
CA ASP A 128 12.19 -15.25 -5.03
C ASP A 128 11.43 -13.95 -4.70
N LEU A 129 10.60 -14.03 -3.66
CA LEU A 129 9.78 -12.92 -3.18
C LEU A 129 10.23 -12.46 -1.80
N LYS A 130 10.12 -11.16 -1.55
CA LYS A 130 10.53 -10.54 -0.30
C LYS A 130 9.40 -10.59 0.72
N LEU A 131 9.71 -11.00 1.95
CA LEU A 131 8.81 -10.81 3.08
C LEU A 131 8.89 -9.40 3.66
N SER A 132 7.73 -8.84 4.00
CA SER A 132 7.58 -7.62 4.78
C SER A 132 6.70 -7.89 5.99
N TYR A 133 7.14 -7.40 7.14
CA TYR A 133 6.51 -7.68 8.42
C TYR A 133 5.82 -6.42 8.95
N ASN A 134 4.57 -6.57 9.34
CA ASN A 134 3.92 -5.70 10.31
C ASN A 134 3.78 -6.47 11.63
N ARG A 135 3.37 -5.80 12.71
CA ARG A 135 3.33 -6.40 14.05
C ARG A 135 2.61 -7.75 14.09
N ASP A 136 1.47 -7.87 13.40
CA ASP A 136 0.60 -9.06 13.46
C ASP A 136 0.48 -9.79 12.11
N SER A 137 1.13 -9.29 11.05
CA SER A 137 0.98 -9.82 9.68
C SER A 137 2.30 -9.90 8.93
N VAL A 138 2.42 -10.92 8.07
CA VAL A 138 3.50 -11.07 7.10
C VAL A 138 2.95 -10.92 5.69
N MET A 139 3.67 -10.19 4.84
CA MET A 139 3.31 -9.90 3.46
C MET A 139 4.39 -10.36 2.50
N VAL A 140 3.98 -10.93 1.36
CA VAL A 140 4.87 -11.27 0.25
C VAL A 140 4.82 -10.14 -0.78
N LEU A 141 5.99 -9.62 -1.15
CA LEU A 141 6.14 -8.54 -2.12
C LEU A 141 7.15 -8.91 -3.22
N PRO A 142 6.95 -8.43 -4.46
CA PRO A 142 7.96 -8.48 -5.50
C PRO A 142 9.24 -7.73 -5.09
N ALA A 143 10.39 -8.24 -5.54
CA ALA A 143 11.67 -7.59 -5.30
C ALA A 143 11.70 -6.13 -5.84
N GLY A 144 12.40 -5.24 -5.13
CA GLY A 144 12.53 -3.83 -5.53
C GLY A 144 11.33 -2.93 -5.20
N ILE A 145 10.24 -3.47 -4.64
CA ILE A 145 9.08 -2.70 -4.21
C ILE A 145 9.20 -2.26 -2.75
N SER A 146 8.82 -1.00 -2.51
CA SER A 146 8.72 -0.39 -1.19
C SER A 146 7.82 0.85 -1.24
N LYS A 147 7.36 1.31 -0.07
CA LYS A 147 6.61 2.57 0.05
C LYS A 147 7.38 3.74 -0.59
N ALA A 148 8.72 3.70 -0.54
CA ALA A 148 9.55 4.73 -1.16
C ALA A 148 9.51 4.69 -2.69
N THR A 149 9.64 3.50 -3.30
CA THR A 149 9.59 3.35 -4.76
C THR A 149 8.19 3.65 -5.31
N GLY A 150 7.14 3.19 -4.63
CA GLY A 150 5.76 3.55 -4.97
C GLY A 150 5.47 5.05 -4.87
N PHE A 151 5.92 5.71 -3.79
CA PHE A 151 5.77 7.16 -3.67
C PHE A 151 6.57 7.92 -4.75
N ASN A 152 7.74 7.45 -5.16
CA ASN A 152 8.48 8.06 -6.27
C ASN A 152 7.71 7.96 -7.60
N ALA A 153 7.09 6.82 -7.88
CA ALA A 153 6.25 6.66 -9.07
C ALA A 153 5.03 7.60 -9.03
N ALA A 154 4.36 7.71 -7.87
CA ALA A 154 3.25 8.64 -7.68
C ALA A 154 3.68 10.10 -7.91
N LEU A 155 4.85 10.51 -7.41
CA LEU A 155 5.40 11.84 -7.67
C LEU A 155 5.65 12.07 -9.16
N GLY A 156 6.16 11.08 -9.88
CA GLY A 156 6.37 11.13 -11.32
C GLY A 156 5.06 11.40 -12.08
N GLU A 157 3.97 10.71 -11.75
CA GLU A 157 2.64 10.93 -12.35
C GLU A 157 2.08 12.32 -12.04
N LEU A 158 2.43 12.83 -10.88
CA LEU A 158 2.07 14.18 -10.46
C LEU A 158 2.98 15.24 -11.15
N GLY A 159 4.08 14.89 -11.80
CA GLY A 159 5.04 15.89 -12.30
C GLY A 159 5.74 16.63 -11.15
N SER A 160 6.08 15.90 -10.08
CA SER A 160 6.82 16.40 -8.92
C SER A 160 8.04 15.51 -8.64
N SER A 161 9.01 16.05 -7.92
CA SER A 161 10.23 15.33 -7.53
C SER A 161 10.47 15.47 -6.03
N ARG A 162 11.13 14.48 -5.43
CA ARG A 162 11.58 14.59 -4.04
C ARG A 162 12.73 15.59 -3.95
N ARG A 163 12.66 16.49 -2.96
CA ARG A 163 13.85 17.17 -2.45
C ARG A 163 14.39 16.36 -1.28
N THR A 164 15.53 15.72 -1.46
CA THR A 164 16.38 15.29 -0.35
C THR A 164 17.12 16.53 0.15
N SER A 165 16.90 16.94 1.40
CA SER A 165 17.81 17.87 2.06
C SER A 165 19.16 17.17 2.18
N ARG A 166 20.19 17.73 1.54
CA ARG A 166 21.57 17.49 1.94
C ARG A 166 21.83 18.26 3.23
#